data_AF-A0A4Y9IXF1-F1
#
_entry.id   AF-A0A4Y9IXF1-F1
#
_cell.length_a   1.000
_cell.length_b   1.000
_cell.length_c   1.000
_cell.angle_alpha   90.00
_cell.angle_beta   90.00
_cell.angle_gamma   90.00
#
_symmetry.space_group_name_H-M   'P 1'
#
loop_
_entity.id
_entity.type
_entity.pdbx_description
1 polymer ?
#
loop_
_entity_poly.entity_id
_entity_poly.type
_entity_poly.pdbx_seq_one_letter_code
_entity_poly.pdbx_strand_id
1 'polypeptide(L)'
;KTTAKNAIEDAATAKKAAIDARNELTQEEKDAAKKEVDDKAKEAKANVDSATTNAEVDTAKIAGQAVINAFNPPAEIKNNAKAEIDKIALAKKAEIDDRSDLTAEEKEVAKRVIDLKVLEIKHAIDIAITNAEVEAAKQMGIDNIGEFHFNSDSKTLAKDAIEQAVKVKKAEIDARNDLTAEEKSAAKELVDATANKARQDIDNATNQADVLQAISQGVDAIMAINPIAKSRGKLLPYTGEASTLLPISFGSTLLPLGLFLLWRKRNEDEE
;
A
#
# COMPACT_ATOMS: atom_id res chain seq x y z
N LYS A 1 -22.62 -7.85 40.48
CA LYS A 1 -22.16 -8.93 39.56
C LYS A 1 -22.67 -8.74 38.13
N THR A 2 -23.98 -8.66 37.86
CA THR A 2 -24.52 -8.47 36.48
C THR A 2 -23.88 -7.28 35.75
N THR A 3 -23.85 -6.09 36.38
CA THR A 3 -23.21 -4.90 35.80
C THR A 3 -21.74 -5.13 35.43
N ALA A 4 -20.99 -5.84 36.27
CA ALA A 4 -19.59 -6.17 36.00
C ALA A 4 -19.44 -7.12 34.81
N LYS A 5 -20.31 -8.14 34.70
CA LYS A 5 -20.30 -9.07 33.56
C LYS A 5 -20.68 -8.39 32.24
N ASN A 6 -21.62 -7.45 32.27
CA ASN A 6 -21.98 -6.65 31.10
C ASN A 6 -20.79 -5.79 30.65
N ALA A 7 -20.11 -5.12 31.58
CA ALA A 7 -18.92 -4.33 31.26
C ALA A 7 -17.76 -5.16 30.66
N ILE A 8 -17.65 -6.45 31.04
CA ILE A 8 -16.71 -7.39 30.42
C ILE A 8 -17.16 -7.76 29.00
N GLU A 9 -18.46 -7.98 28.78
CA GLU A 9 -19.01 -8.27 27.45
C GLU A 9 -18.85 -7.09 26.50
N ASP A 10 -19.05 -5.87 26.98
CA ASP A 10 -18.86 -4.64 26.21
C ASP A 10 -17.39 -4.50 25.79
N ALA A 11 -16.45 -4.78 26.71
CA ALA A 11 -15.02 -4.78 26.40
C ALA A 11 -14.66 -5.87 25.37
N ALA A 12 -15.20 -7.08 25.50
CA ALA A 12 -15.01 -8.16 24.54
C ALA A 12 -15.55 -7.77 23.15
N THR A 13 -16.74 -7.19 23.09
CA THR A 13 -17.38 -6.73 21.85
C THR A 13 -16.54 -5.66 21.16
N ALA A 14 -16.11 -4.63 21.91
CA ALA A 14 -15.21 -3.59 21.40
C ALA A 14 -13.90 -4.17 20.89
N LYS A 15 -13.34 -5.18 21.59
CA LYS A 15 -12.09 -5.82 21.18
C LYS A 15 -12.24 -6.63 19.90
N LYS A 16 -13.33 -7.38 19.73
CA LYS A 16 -13.63 -8.12 18.51
C LYS A 16 -13.81 -7.17 17.31
N ALA A 17 -14.50 -6.05 17.49
CA ALA A 17 -14.61 -5.02 16.46
C ALA A 17 -13.25 -4.42 16.06
N ALA A 18 -12.37 -4.19 17.04
CA ALA A 18 -10.99 -3.75 16.77
C ALA A 18 -10.19 -4.81 15.99
N ILE A 19 -10.37 -6.11 16.29
CA ILE A 19 -9.74 -7.21 15.53
C ILE A 19 -10.28 -7.28 14.10
N ASP A 20 -11.59 -7.13 13.90
CA ASP A 20 -12.20 -7.17 12.56
C ASP A 20 -11.66 -6.05 11.66
N ALA A 21 -11.33 -4.89 12.24
CA ALA A 21 -10.74 -3.75 11.53
C ALA A 21 -9.25 -3.91 11.14
N ARG A 22 -8.57 -4.98 11.58
CA ARG A 22 -7.15 -5.25 11.28
C ARG A 22 -7.02 -5.91 9.91
N ASN A 23 -6.58 -5.16 8.89
CA ASN A 23 -6.47 -5.65 7.51
C ASN A 23 -5.23 -6.54 7.28
N GLU A 24 -4.27 -6.49 8.18
CA GLU A 24 -3.08 -7.34 8.17
C GLU A 24 -3.38 -8.79 8.59
N LEU A 25 -4.52 -9.04 9.23
CA LEU A 25 -4.95 -10.38 9.61
C LEU A 25 -5.79 -11.01 8.50
N THR A 26 -5.61 -12.32 8.30
CA THR A 26 -6.56 -13.10 7.51
C THR A 26 -7.84 -13.35 8.29
N GLN A 27 -8.90 -13.77 7.60
CA GLN A 27 -10.17 -14.09 8.23
C GLN A 27 -10.03 -15.20 9.28
N GLU A 28 -9.22 -16.23 9.00
CA GLU A 28 -8.96 -17.32 9.92
C GLU A 28 -8.21 -16.85 11.19
N GLU A 29 -7.23 -15.96 11.05
CA GLU A 29 -6.53 -15.35 12.19
C GLU A 29 -7.50 -14.49 13.02
N LYS A 30 -8.38 -13.71 12.38
CA LYS A 30 -9.42 -12.94 13.06
C LYS A 30 -10.36 -13.83 13.85
N ASP A 31 -10.83 -14.92 13.26
CA ASP A 31 -11.79 -15.82 13.90
C ASP A 31 -11.16 -16.55 15.09
N ALA A 32 -9.91 -17.01 14.95
CA ALA A 32 -9.15 -17.57 16.07
C ALA A 32 -8.95 -16.54 17.20
N ALA A 33 -8.59 -15.31 16.86
CA ALA A 33 -8.40 -14.23 17.83
C ALA A 33 -9.70 -13.85 18.54
N LYS A 34 -10.83 -13.77 17.83
CA LYS A 34 -12.16 -13.50 18.43
C LYS A 34 -12.56 -14.60 19.39
N LYS A 35 -12.28 -15.87 19.05
CA LYS A 35 -12.49 -16.98 19.98
C LYS A 35 -11.66 -16.83 21.25
N GLU A 36 -10.40 -16.42 21.15
CA GLU A 36 -9.56 -16.19 22.32
C GLU A 36 -10.08 -15.02 23.20
N VAL A 37 -10.63 -13.98 22.59
CA VAL A 37 -11.33 -12.90 23.32
C VAL A 37 -12.54 -13.44 24.08
N ASP A 38 -13.35 -14.30 23.45
CA ASP A 38 -14.50 -14.92 24.10
C ASP A 38 -14.09 -15.82 25.29
N ASP A 39 -13.00 -16.58 25.13
CA ASP A 39 -12.44 -17.41 26.21
C ASP A 39 -11.96 -16.54 27.39
N LYS A 40 -11.25 -15.44 27.12
CA LYS A 40 -10.84 -14.44 28.13
C LYS A 40 -12.02 -13.79 28.83
N ALA A 41 -13.08 -13.45 28.09
CA ALA A 41 -14.30 -12.88 28.66
C ALA A 41 -15.03 -13.88 29.56
N LYS A 42 -15.06 -15.16 29.18
CA LYS A 42 -15.63 -16.25 29.98
C LYS A 42 -14.88 -16.42 31.30
N GLU A 43 -13.54 -16.43 31.26
CA GLU A 43 -12.69 -16.50 32.45
C GLU A 43 -12.92 -15.29 33.39
N ALA A 44 -12.93 -14.08 32.83
CA ALA A 44 -13.20 -12.86 33.60
C ALA A 44 -14.58 -12.89 34.28
N LYS A 45 -15.62 -13.38 33.59
CA LYS A 45 -16.97 -13.53 34.16
C LYS A 45 -17.01 -14.58 35.27
N ALA A 46 -16.24 -15.66 35.16
CA ALA A 46 -16.11 -16.67 36.22
C ALA A 46 -15.46 -16.06 37.47
N ASN A 47 -14.42 -15.23 37.32
CA ASN A 47 -13.81 -14.51 38.44
C ASN A 47 -14.81 -13.56 39.14
N VAL A 48 -15.69 -12.90 38.38
CA VAL A 48 -16.79 -12.09 38.94
C VAL A 48 -17.81 -12.94 39.69
N ASP A 49 -18.07 -14.17 39.23
CA ASP A 49 -18.97 -15.10 39.94
C ASP A 49 -18.37 -15.58 41.26
N SER A 50 -17.08 -15.85 41.30
CA SER A 50 -16.36 -16.28 42.50
C SER A 50 -16.19 -15.18 43.55
N ALA A 51 -16.26 -13.90 43.17
CA ALA A 51 -16.15 -12.78 44.10
C ALA A 51 -17.27 -12.78 45.15
N THR A 52 -16.93 -12.56 46.42
CA THR A 52 -17.85 -12.60 47.57
C THR A 52 -18.26 -11.21 48.06
N THR A 53 -17.46 -10.18 47.75
CA THR A 53 -17.75 -8.78 48.09
C THR A 53 -17.88 -7.89 46.86
N ASN A 54 -18.46 -6.70 47.03
CA ASN A 54 -18.55 -5.71 45.95
C ASN A 54 -17.16 -5.24 45.49
N ALA A 55 -16.21 -5.07 46.41
CA ALA A 55 -14.84 -4.67 46.09
C ALA A 55 -14.12 -5.75 45.26
N GLU A 56 -14.33 -7.03 45.58
CA GLU A 56 -13.79 -8.14 44.78
C GLU A 56 -14.44 -8.21 43.39
N VAL A 57 -15.76 -7.96 43.29
CA VAL A 57 -16.45 -7.88 41.99
C VAL A 57 -15.85 -6.77 41.12
N ASP A 58 -15.59 -5.60 41.69
CA ASP A 58 -14.98 -4.48 40.96
C ASP A 58 -13.54 -4.78 40.55
N THR A 59 -12.76 -5.41 41.43
CA THR A 59 -11.39 -5.83 41.13
C THR A 59 -11.36 -6.85 39.98
N ALA A 60 -12.21 -7.89 40.04
CA ALA A 60 -12.30 -8.91 39.00
C ALA A 60 -12.75 -8.34 37.64
N LYS A 61 -13.71 -7.40 37.66
CA LYS A 61 -14.15 -6.64 36.47
C LYS A 61 -12.98 -5.89 35.83
N ILE A 62 -12.26 -5.09 36.61
CA ILE A 62 -11.15 -4.26 36.12
C ILE A 62 -10.03 -5.15 35.55
N ALA A 63 -9.65 -6.21 36.27
CA ALA A 63 -8.64 -7.16 35.80
C ALA A 63 -9.05 -7.84 34.49
N GLY A 64 -10.30 -8.31 34.39
CA GLY A 64 -10.83 -8.93 33.18
C GLY A 64 -10.83 -7.98 31.96
N GLN A 65 -11.28 -6.74 32.16
CA GLN A 65 -11.24 -5.72 31.10
C GLN A 65 -9.80 -5.41 30.67
N ALA A 66 -8.85 -5.35 31.61
CA ALA A 66 -7.43 -5.12 31.29
C ALA A 66 -6.85 -6.25 30.41
N VAL A 67 -7.13 -7.52 30.74
CA VAL A 67 -6.66 -8.66 29.93
C VAL A 67 -7.25 -8.65 28.51
N ILE A 68 -8.56 -8.41 28.38
CA ILE A 68 -9.22 -8.33 27.06
C ILE A 68 -8.64 -7.18 26.23
N ASN A 69 -8.51 -5.99 26.84
CA ASN A 69 -8.04 -4.80 26.12
C ASN A 69 -6.57 -4.94 25.67
N ALA A 70 -5.74 -5.60 26.49
CA ALA A 70 -4.32 -5.83 26.19
C ALA A 70 -4.07 -6.91 25.12
N PHE A 71 -5.05 -7.78 24.85
CA PHE A 71 -4.88 -8.85 23.86
C PHE A 71 -4.56 -8.28 22.47
N ASN A 72 -3.54 -8.77 21.77
CA ASN A 72 -3.26 -8.31 20.42
C ASN A 72 -2.78 -9.51 19.59
N PRO A 73 -3.61 -10.07 18.70
CA PRO A 73 -3.21 -11.24 17.94
C PRO A 73 -2.08 -10.90 16.95
N PRO A 74 -1.10 -11.79 16.74
CA PRO A 74 -0.08 -11.58 15.73
C PRO A 74 -0.68 -11.71 14.32
N ALA A 75 -0.07 -11.06 13.34
CA ALA A 75 -0.38 -11.21 11.92
C ALA A 75 0.73 -12.06 11.29
N GLU A 76 0.60 -13.39 11.35
CA GLU A 76 1.67 -14.31 10.97
C GLU A 76 1.60 -14.64 9.49
N ILE A 77 0.40 -14.90 8.96
CA ILE A 77 0.23 -15.48 7.63
C ILE A 77 0.74 -14.54 6.53
N LYS A 78 0.26 -13.28 6.51
CA LYS A 78 0.71 -12.29 5.51
C LYS A 78 2.19 -11.93 5.70
N ASN A 79 2.66 -11.76 6.94
CA ASN A 79 4.04 -11.37 7.20
C ASN A 79 5.04 -12.45 6.80
N ASN A 80 4.74 -13.72 7.08
CA ASN A 80 5.57 -14.85 6.70
C ASN A 80 5.62 -14.99 5.17
N ALA A 81 4.49 -14.85 4.48
CA ALA A 81 4.45 -14.89 3.01
C ALA A 81 5.33 -13.80 2.39
N LYS A 82 5.26 -12.56 2.89
CA LYS A 82 6.11 -11.45 2.40
C LYS A 82 7.59 -11.70 2.66
N ALA A 83 7.95 -12.24 3.82
CA ALA A 83 9.33 -12.57 4.15
C ALA A 83 9.90 -13.68 3.25
N GLU A 84 9.07 -14.66 2.88
CA GLU A 84 9.44 -15.71 1.93
C GLU A 84 9.70 -15.14 0.53
N ILE A 85 8.85 -14.22 0.05
CA ILE A 85 9.06 -13.51 -1.21
C ILE A 85 10.35 -12.68 -1.19
N ASP A 86 10.65 -11.99 -0.09
CA ASP A 86 11.91 -11.25 0.05
C ASP A 86 13.14 -12.15 -0.04
N LYS A 87 13.08 -13.34 0.57
CA LYS A 87 14.16 -14.33 0.48
C LYS A 87 14.35 -14.84 -0.95
N ILE A 88 13.26 -15.10 -1.66
CA ILE A 88 13.29 -15.59 -3.05
C ILE A 88 13.83 -14.51 -3.99
N ALA A 89 13.40 -13.26 -3.81
CA ALA A 89 13.93 -12.14 -4.55
C ALA A 89 15.43 -11.93 -4.30
N LEU A 90 15.89 -12.04 -3.05
CA LEU A 90 17.32 -11.95 -2.72
C LEU A 90 18.14 -13.03 -3.43
N ALA A 91 17.67 -14.28 -3.42
CA ALA A 91 18.32 -15.37 -4.14
C ALA A 91 18.37 -15.10 -5.66
N LYS A 92 17.25 -14.63 -6.24
CA LYS A 92 17.19 -14.30 -7.67
C LYS A 92 18.14 -13.16 -8.06
N LYS A 93 18.28 -12.14 -7.21
CA LYS A 93 19.24 -11.05 -7.43
C LYS A 93 20.69 -11.53 -7.35
N ALA A 94 21.00 -12.47 -6.46
CA ALA A 94 22.32 -13.09 -6.41
C ALA A 94 22.61 -13.90 -7.69
N GLU A 95 21.63 -14.65 -8.21
CA GLU A 95 21.77 -15.33 -9.52
C GLU A 95 22.06 -14.34 -10.65
N ILE A 96 21.42 -13.17 -10.65
CA ILE A 96 21.68 -12.08 -11.61
C ILE A 96 23.10 -11.54 -11.44
N ASP A 97 23.57 -11.35 -10.22
CA ASP A 97 24.92 -10.87 -9.92
C ASP A 97 26.02 -11.81 -10.43
N ASP A 98 25.77 -13.12 -10.38
CA ASP A 98 26.71 -14.14 -10.84
C ASP A 98 26.76 -14.29 -12.38
N ARG A 99 25.84 -13.66 -13.12
CA ARG A 99 25.83 -13.71 -14.60
C ARG A 99 27.03 -12.98 -15.19
N SER A 100 27.93 -13.68 -15.86
CA SER A 100 29.12 -13.09 -16.51
C SER A 100 28.85 -12.49 -17.88
N ASP A 101 27.72 -12.84 -18.50
CA ASP A 101 27.29 -12.38 -19.82
C ASP A 101 26.54 -11.04 -19.77
N LEU A 102 26.21 -10.54 -18.58
CA LEU A 102 25.52 -9.26 -18.37
C LEU A 102 26.51 -8.16 -17.95
N THR A 103 26.28 -6.95 -18.46
CA THR A 103 26.94 -5.74 -17.95
C THR A 103 26.45 -5.37 -16.55
N ALA A 104 27.15 -4.44 -15.88
CA ALA A 104 26.70 -3.93 -14.59
C ALA A 104 25.34 -3.21 -14.71
N GLU A 105 25.17 -2.41 -15.77
CA GLU A 105 23.95 -1.67 -16.05
C GLU A 105 22.76 -2.63 -16.30
N GLU A 106 22.97 -3.69 -17.08
CA GLU A 106 21.97 -4.74 -17.35
C GLU A 106 21.53 -5.45 -16.07
N LYS A 107 22.47 -5.78 -15.18
CA LYS A 107 22.16 -6.38 -13.87
C LYS A 107 21.31 -5.46 -13.01
N GLU A 108 21.63 -4.17 -12.97
CA GLU A 108 20.85 -3.21 -12.17
C GLU A 108 19.43 -3.02 -12.73
N VAL A 109 19.26 -3.01 -14.06
CA VAL A 109 17.93 -3.04 -14.69
C VAL A 109 17.17 -4.31 -14.29
N ALA A 110 17.82 -5.48 -14.35
CA ALA A 110 17.22 -6.76 -13.98
C ALA A 110 16.75 -6.78 -12.52
N LYS A 111 17.60 -6.34 -11.59
CA LYS A 111 17.27 -6.27 -10.15
C LYS A 111 16.11 -5.32 -9.89
N ARG A 112 16.04 -4.19 -10.60
CA ARG A 112 14.92 -3.26 -10.50
C ARG A 112 13.59 -3.89 -10.93
N VAL A 113 13.60 -4.72 -11.98
CA VAL A 113 12.41 -5.49 -12.38
C VAL A 113 11.97 -6.45 -11.27
N ILE A 114 12.93 -7.15 -10.64
CA ILE A 114 12.63 -8.03 -9.50
C ILE A 114 12.00 -7.25 -8.35
N ASP A 115 12.53 -6.07 -8.01
CA ASP A 115 11.97 -5.21 -6.95
C ASP A 115 10.51 -4.83 -7.22
N LEU A 116 10.19 -4.48 -8.46
CA LEU A 116 8.83 -4.13 -8.86
C LEU A 116 7.87 -5.32 -8.81
N LYS A 117 8.32 -6.51 -9.24
CA LYS A 117 7.55 -7.75 -9.08
C LYS A 117 7.29 -8.05 -7.61
N VAL A 118 8.29 -7.88 -6.74
CA VAL A 118 8.12 -8.06 -5.29
C VAL A 118 7.06 -7.11 -4.73
N LEU A 119 7.07 -5.84 -5.15
CA LEU A 119 6.05 -4.88 -4.73
C LEU A 119 4.65 -5.30 -5.18
N GLU A 120 4.48 -5.74 -6.42
CA GLU A 120 3.21 -6.26 -6.95
C GLU A 120 2.70 -7.46 -6.14
N ILE A 121 3.58 -8.42 -5.85
CA ILE A 121 3.25 -9.62 -5.07
C ILE A 121 2.88 -9.24 -3.63
N LYS A 122 3.63 -8.33 -3.00
CA LYS A 122 3.34 -7.86 -1.64
C LYS A 122 1.98 -7.17 -1.57
N HIS A 123 1.63 -6.37 -2.58
CA HIS A 123 0.31 -5.76 -2.69
C HIS A 123 -0.80 -6.83 -2.82
N ALA A 124 -0.59 -7.86 -3.66
CA ALA A 124 -1.52 -8.98 -3.79
C ALA A 124 -1.73 -9.74 -2.45
N ILE A 125 -0.66 -9.95 -1.69
CA ILE A 125 -0.73 -10.54 -0.34
C ILE A 125 -1.47 -9.61 0.64
N ASP A 126 -1.27 -8.29 0.55
CA ASP A 126 -1.93 -7.32 1.42
C ASP A 126 -3.45 -7.30 1.24
N ILE A 127 -3.93 -7.42 0.00
CA ILE A 127 -5.37 -7.42 -0.29
C ILE A 127 -6.06 -8.77 -0.07
N ALA A 128 -5.29 -9.87 0.05
CA ALA A 128 -5.84 -11.20 0.30
C ALA A 128 -6.60 -11.23 1.64
N ILE A 129 -7.76 -11.90 1.67
CA ILE A 129 -8.64 -11.95 2.85
C ILE A 129 -8.44 -13.25 3.62
N THR A 130 -8.21 -14.35 2.92
CA THR A 130 -8.10 -15.70 3.51
C THR A 130 -6.67 -16.24 3.46
N ASN A 131 -6.38 -17.24 4.31
CA ASN A 131 -5.11 -17.97 4.24
C ASN A 131 -4.84 -18.57 2.83
N ALA A 132 -5.89 -19.09 2.19
CA ALA A 132 -5.79 -19.68 0.86
C ALA A 132 -5.43 -18.65 -0.22
N GLU A 133 -6.01 -17.45 -0.16
CA GLU A 133 -5.67 -16.36 -1.08
C GLU A 133 -4.24 -15.85 -0.85
N VAL A 134 -3.78 -15.77 0.40
CA VAL A 134 -2.38 -15.44 0.70
C VAL A 134 -1.43 -16.47 0.09
N GLU A 135 -1.72 -17.76 0.26
CA GLU A 135 -0.89 -18.83 -0.31
C GLU A 135 -0.91 -18.80 -1.84
N ALA A 136 -2.07 -18.55 -2.46
CA ALA A 136 -2.17 -18.43 -3.91
C ALA A 136 -1.37 -17.23 -4.44
N ALA A 137 -1.49 -16.06 -3.81
CA ALA A 137 -0.73 -14.86 -4.17
C ALA A 137 0.78 -15.09 -4.01
N LYS A 138 1.18 -15.76 -2.92
CA LYS A 138 2.57 -16.14 -2.67
C LYS A 138 3.07 -17.07 -3.78
N GLN A 139 2.40 -18.17 -4.06
CA GLN A 139 2.84 -19.15 -5.07
C GLN A 139 2.94 -18.52 -6.46
N MET A 140 1.92 -17.75 -6.89
CA MET A 140 2.00 -16.99 -8.15
C MET A 140 3.21 -16.05 -8.18
N GLY A 141 3.53 -15.44 -7.05
CA GLY A 141 4.70 -14.58 -6.91
C GLY A 141 6.03 -15.32 -7.02
N ILE A 142 6.13 -16.50 -6.40
CA ILE A 142 7.30 -17.38 -6.51
C ILE A 142 7.53 -17.76 -7.98
N ASP A 143 6.47 -18.20 -8.66
CA ASP A 143 6.53 -18.58 -10.07
C ASP A 143 6.95 -17.38 -10.94
N ASN A 144 6.34 -16.22 -10.73
CA ASN A 144 6.64 -14.98 -11.46
C ASN A 144 8.08 -14.46 -11.29
N ILE A 145 8.72 -14.72 -10.14
CA ILE A 145 10.14 -14.39 -9.89
C ILE A 145 11.03 -15.48 -10.48
N GLY A 146 10.66 -16.75 -10.33
CA GLY A 146 11.40 -17.91 -10.86
C GLY A 146 11.50 -17.89 -12.38
N GLU A 147 10.39 -17.64 -13.06
CA GLU A 147 10.26 -17.52 -14.53
C GLU A 147 10.89 -16.24 -15.10
N PHE A 148 11.39 -15.33 -14.25
CA PHE A 148 12.09 -14.16 -14.76
C PHE A 148 13.38 -14.57 -15.48
N HIS A 149 13.32 -14.51 -16.80
CA HIS A 149 14.44 -14.70 -17.70
C HIS A 149 14.90 -13.35 -18.22
N PHE A 150 16.13 -12.97 -17.89
CA PHE A 150 16.75 -11.78 -18.46
C PHE A 150 17.14 -12.06 -19.91
N ASN A 151 16.55 -11.32 -20.85
CA ASN A 151 17.05 -11.24 -22.22
C ASN A 151 17.93 -9.99 -22.34
N SER A 152 18.87 -9.96 -23.28
CA SER A 152 19.77 -8.82 -23.48
C SER A 152 19.07 -7.58 -24.07
N ASP A 153 17.74 -7.60 -24.26
CA ASP A 153 16.99 -6.43 -24.71
C ASP A 153 16.58 -5.56 -23.50
N SER A 154 17.56 -4.80 -23.02
CA SER A 154 17.41 -3.89 -21.88
C SER A 154 16.26 -2.90 -22.02
N LYS A 155 15.90 -2.48 -23.25
CA LYS A 155 14.80 -1.53 -23.48
C LYS A 155 13.45 -2.21 -23.29
N THR A 156 13.28 -3.43 -23.79
CA THR A 156 12.06 -4.21 -23.57
C THR A 156 11.85 -4.48 -22.08
N LEU A 157 12.89 -4.94 -21.37
CA LEU A 157 12.82 -5.16 -19.92
C LEU A 157 12.53 -3.88 -19.13
N ALA A 158 13.13 -2.75 -19.53
CA ALA A 158 12.85 -1.47 -18.90
C ALA A 158 11.39 -1.04 -19.09
N LYS A 159 10.79 -1.28 -20.26
CA LYS A 159 9.37 -0.98 -20.50
C LYS A 159 8.45 -1.89 -19.70
N ASP A 160 8.79 -3.16 -19.54
CA ASP A 160 8.06 -4.09 -18.67
C ASP A 160 8.08 -3.60 -17.23
N ALA A 161 9.23 -3.10 -16.75
CA ALA A 161 9.35 -2.49 -15.43
C ALA A 161 8.39 -1.28 -15.26
N ILE A 162 8.31 -0.41 -16.26
CA ILE A 162 7.35 0.71 -16.26
C ILE A 162 5.91 0.19 -16.15
N GLU A 163 5.55 -0.86 -16.88
CA GLU A 163 4.21 -1.44 -16.79
C GLU A 163 3.90 -2.02 -15.40
N GLN A 164 4.87 -2.71 -14.77
CA GLN A 164 4.68 -3.19 -13.40
C GLN A 164 4.55 -2.04 -12.40
N ALA A 165 5.36 -0.98 -12.54
CA ALA A 165 5.23 0.22 -11.73
C ALA A 165 3.83 0.86 -11.88
N VAL A 166 3.28 0.92 -13.10
CA VAL A 166 1.93 1.40 -13.35
C VAL A 166 0.89 0.55 -12.61
N LYS A 167 0.94 -0.78 -12.73
CA LYS A 167 -0.02 -1.67 -12.06
C LYS A 167 0.00 -1.50 -10.55
N VAL A 168 1.19 -1.54 -9.95
CA VAL A 168 1.39 -1.30 -8.50
C VAL A 168 0.75 0.03 -8.12
N LYS A 169 1.06 1.10 -8.88
CA LYS A 169 0.60 2.43 -8.52
C LYS A 169 -0.91 2.61 -8.62
N LYS A 170 -1.52 2.06 -9.68
CA LYS A 170 -2.97 2.12 -9.87
C LYS A 170 -3.69 1.34 -8.78
N ALA A 171 -3.14 0.20 -8.36
CA ALA A 171 -3.69 -0.59 -7.26
C ALA A 171 -3.62 0.17 -5.91
N GLU A 172 -2.51 0.86 -5.61
CA GLU A 172 -2.40 1.75 -4.44
C GLU A 172 -3.45 2.88 -4.47
N ILE A 173 -3.64 3.51 -5.64
CA ILE A 173 -4.65 4.57 -5.83
C ILE A 173 -6.07 4.01 -5.62
N ASP A 174 -6.34 2.80 -6.10
CA ASP A 174 -7.63 2.14 -5.92
C ASP A 174 -7.95 1.80 -4.48
N ALA A 175 -6.94 1.39 -3.71
CA ALA A 175 -7.07 1.06 -2.29
C ALA A 175 -7.38 2.29 -1.40
N ARG A 176 -7.19 3.52 -1.91
CA ARG A 176 -7.44 4.75 -1.14
C ARG A 176 -8.92 5.05 -0.98
N ASN A 177 -9.40 5.02 0.26
CA ASN A 177 -10.80 5.29 0.61
C ASN A 177 -11.14 6.78 0.77
N ASP A 178 -10.11 7.64 0.82
CA ASP A 178 -10.28 9.08 0.99
C ASP A 178 -10.50 9.84 -0.33
N LEU A 179 -10.17 9.21 -1.47
CA LEU A 179 -10.32 9.78 -2.80
C LEU A 179 -11.69 9.52 -3.40
N THR A 180 -12.22 10.48 -4.17
CA THR A 180 -13.40 10.24 -5.03
C THR A 180 -13.04 9.43 -6.28
N ALA A 181 -14.07 8.94 -6.98
CA ALA A 181 -13.86 8.23 -8.25
C ALA A 181 -13.17 9.12 -9.31
N GLU A 182 -13.54 10.41 -9.37
CA GLU A 182 -12.96 11.40 -10.27
C GLU A 182 -11.49 11.67 -9.92
N GLU A 183 -11.17 11.78 -8.63
CA GLU A 183 -9.79 11.97 -8.16
C GLU A 183 -8.92 10.75 -8.45
N LYS A 184 -9.46 9.53 -8.27
CA LYS A 184 -8.78 8.29 -8.67
C LYS A 184 -8.56 8.25 -10.18
N SER A 185 -9.56 8.59 -10.98
CA SER A 185 -9.45 8.61 -12.44
C SER A 185 -8.34 9.57 -12.90
N ALA A 186 -8.36 10.82 -12.41
CA ALA A 186 -7.35 11.82 -12.74
C ALA A 186 -5.93 11.38 -12.30
N ALA A 187 -5.80 10.73 -11.14
CA ALA A 187 -4.52 10.19 -10.68
C ALA A 187 -4.02 9.04 -11.57
N LYS A 188 -4.91 8.15 -12.02
CA LYS A 188 -4.55 7.05 -12.94
C LYS A 188 -4.17 7.56 -14.33
N GLU A 189 -4.84 8.60 -14.83
CA GLU A 189 -4.46 9.26 -16.08
C GLU A 189 -3.07 9.90 -15.98
N LEU A 190 -2.75 10.51 -14.83
CA LEU A 190 -1.40 11.03 -14.57
C LEU A 190 -0.35 9.90 -14.56
N VAL A 191 -0.66 8.76 -13.92
CA VAL A 191 0.20 7.57 -13.95
C VAL A 191 0.47 7.12 -15.39
N ASP A 192 -0.57 7.05 -16.23
CA ASP A 192 -0.44 6.65 -17.64
C ASP A 192 0.38 7.65 -18.45
N ALA A 193 0.18 8.95 -18.23
CA ALA A 193 0.96 9.99 -18.89
C ALA A 193 2.46 9.92 -18.51
N THR A 194 2.75 9.75 -17.22
CA THR A 194 4.13 9.59 -16.73
C THR A 194 4.78 8.31 -17.27
N ALA A 195 4.05 7.20 -17.33
CA ALA A 195 4.53 5.96 -17.92
C ALA A 195 4.85 6.09 -19.41
N ASN A 196 3.99 6.76 -20.17
CA ASN A 196 4.23 7.02 -21.60
C ASN A 196 5.48 7.88 -21.81
N LYS A 197 5.70 8.88 -20.95
CA LYS A 197 6.92 9.69 -20.98
C LYS A 197 8.16 8.85 -20.69
N ALA A 198 8.13 8.03 -19.63
CA ALA A 198 9.23 7.13 -19.30
C ALA A 198 9.56 6.15 -20.44
N ARG A 199 8.54 5.58 -21.11
CA ARG A 199 8.73 4.70 -22.27
C ARG A 199 9.41 5.42 -23.44
N GLN A 200 9.04 6.67 -23.71
CA GLN A 200 9.70 7.49 -24.74
C GLN A 200 11.16 7.78 -24.39
N ASP A 201 11.45 8.06 -23.11
CA ASP A 201 12.82 8.30 -22.66
C ASP A 201 13.68 7.03 -22.78
N ILE A 202 13.11 5.85 -22.49
CA ILE A 202 13.75 4.54 -22.74
C ILE A 202 13.98 4.32 -24.26
N ASP A 203 13.01 4.67 -25.11
CA ASP A 203 13.16 4.53 -26.56
C ASP A 203 14.28 5.42 -27.11
N ASN A 204 14.40 6.64 -26.59
CA ASN A 204 15.42 7.62 -26.99
C ASN A 204 16.81 7.34 -26.39
N ALA A 205 16.90 6.50 -25.36
CA ALA A 205 18.17 6.14 -24.73
C ALA A 205 19.17 5.59 -25.76
N THR A 206 20.40 6.11 -25.75
CA THR A 206 21.41 5.78 -26.78
C THR A 206 22.39 4.71 -26.33
N ASN A 207 22.46 4.46 -25.03
CA ASN A 207 23.35 3.49 -24.40
C ASN A 207 22.67 2.86 -23.17
N GLN A 208 23.32 1.88 -22.54
CA GLN A 208 22.74 1.16 -21.40
C GLN A 208 22.61 2.02 -20.13
N ALA A 209 23.53 2.96 -19.91
CA ALA A 209 23.44 3.89 -18.79
C ALA A 209 22.23 4.83 -18.94
N ASP A 210 21.94 5.31 -20.16
CA ASP A 210 20.74 6.08 -20.45
C ASP A 210 19.46 5.26 -20.19
N VAL A 211 19.46 3.96 -20.56
CA VAL A 211 18.32 3.06 -20.28
C VAL A 211 18.12 2.91 -18.77
N LEU A 212 19.19 2.65 -18.02
CA LEU A 212 19.15 2.54 -16.55
C LEU A 212 18.68 3.83 -15.87
N GLN A 213 19.09 4.99 -16.39
CA GLN A 213 18.64 6.28 -15.89
C GLN A 213 17.15 6.49 -16.17
N ALA A 214 16.70 6.21 -17.41
CA ALA A 214 15.32 6.39 -17.83
C ALA A 214 14.35 5.48 -17.05
N ILE A 215 14.70 4.20 -16.82
CA ILE A 215 13.90 3.31 -15.97
C ILE A 215 13.86 3.81 -14.53
N SER A 216 14.99 4.19 -13.92
CA SER A 216 14.99 4.66 -12.53
C SER A 216 14.12 5.91 -12.38
N GLN A 217 14.32 6.92 -13.23
CA GLN A 217 13.54 8.15 -13.19
C GLN A 217 12.06 7.90 -13.47
N GLY A 218 11.74 7.06 -14.44
CA GLY A 218 10.37 6.72 -14.80
C GLY A 218 9.63 6.01 -13.66
N VAL A 219 10.25 4.97 -13.08
CA VAL A 219 9.69 4.23 -11.95
C VAL A 219 9.51 5.15 -10.75
N ASP A 220 10.55 5.91 -10.38
CA ASP A 220 10.51 6.81 -9.22
C ASP A 220 9.43 7.89 -9.40
N ALA A 221 9.29 8.45 -10.61
CA ALA A 221 8.25 9.43 -10.93
C ALA A 221 6.84 8.84 -10.82
N ILE A 222 6.61 7.60 -11.30
CA ILE A 222 5.31 6.93 -11.17
C ILE A 222 5.00 6.65 -9.70
N MET A 223 5.95 6.10 -8.95
CA MET A 223 5.79 5.76 -7.54
C MET A 223 5.55 7.00 -6.67
N ALA A 224 6.11 8.15 -7.05
CA ALA A 224 5.92 9.43 -6.36
C ALA A 224 4.52 10.05 -6.54
N ILE A 225 3.69 9.56 -7.47
CA ILE A 225 2.34 10.11 -7.70
C ILE A 225 1.46 9.86 -6.47
N ASN A 226 1.17 10.88 -5.70
CA ASN A 226 0.34 10.75 -4.51
C ASN A 226 -0.81 11.77 -4.55
N PRO A 227 -1.99 11.40 -5.07
CA PRO A 227 -3.11 12.32 -5.16
C PRO A 227 -3.57 12.80 -3.78
N ILE A 228 -3.99 14.05 -3.70
CA ILE A 228 -4.51 14.67 -2.48
C ILE A 228 -6.01 14.79 -2.63
N ALA A 229 -6.77 14.24 -1.68
CA ALA A 229 -8.22 14.42 -1.62
C ALA A 229 -8.54 15.91 -1.47
N LYS A 230 -9.32 16.47 -2.40
CA LYS A 230 -9.81 17.84 -2.25
C LYS A 230 -10.84 17.84 -1.13
N SER A 231 -10.65 18.69 -0.14
CA SER A 231 -11.63 18.86 0.94
C SER A 231 -12.98 19.17 0.31
N ARG A 232 -13.96 18.29 0.51
CA ARG A 232 -15.35 18.58 0.16
C ARG A 232 -15.73 19.78 1.03
N GLY A 233 -15.82 20.96 0.43
CA GLY A 233 -16.38 22.12 1.11
C GLY A 233 -17.69 21.68 1.71
N LYS A 234 -17.77 21.70 3.05
CA LYS A 234 -19.00 21.41 3.78
C LYS A 234 -19.99 22.46 3.27
N LEU A 235 -20.88 22.07 2.35
CA LEU A 235 -22.02 22.89 1.96
C LEU A 235 -22.75 23.17 3.28
N LEU A 236 -22.58 24.38 3.81
CA LEU A 236 -23.42 24.85 4.90
C LEU A 236 -24.86 24.69 4.40
N PRO A 237 -25.78 24.17 5.22
CA PRO A 237 -27.17 24.04 4.81
C PRO A 237 -27.63 25.40 4.32
N TYR A 238 -28.13 25.42 3.08
CA TYR A 238 -28.77 26.58 2.48
C TYR A 238 -29.98 26.95 3.34
N THR A 239 -29.81 27.88 4.27
CA THR A 239 -30.92 28.51 4.97
C THR A 239 -31.48 29.55 4.02
N GLY A 240 -32.57 29.18 3.34
CA GLY A 240 -33.25 30.04 2.39
C GLY A 240 -33.78 31.28 3.08
N GLU A 241 -33.10 32.41 2.91
CA GLU A 241 -33.73 33.72 2.85
C GLU A 241 -33.17 34.45 1.64
N ALA A 242 -34.09 34.86 0.77
CA ALA A 242 -33.78 35.60 -0.44
C ALA A 242 -33.14 36.95 -0.08
N SER A 243 -31.87 37.13 -0.43
CA SER A 243 -31.20 38.43 -0.44
C SER A 243 -30.57 38.66 -1.80
N THR A 244 -30.98 39.77 -2.41
CA THR A 244 -30.65 40.28 -3.73
C THR A 244 -29.19 40.73 -3.87
N LEU A 245 -28.58 40.46 -5.04
CA LEU A 245 -27.41 41.13 -5.66
C LEU A 245 -26.06 40.83 -4.97
N LEU A 246 -25.00 40.29 -5.61
CA LEU A 246 -24.38 40.57 -6.92
C LEU A 246 -23.61 39.33 -7.44
N PRO A 247 -23.30 39.20 -8.75
CA PRO A 247 -22.46 38.13 -9.25
C PRO A 247 -20.98 38.43 -8.96
N ILE A 248 -20.37 37.72 -8.02
CA ILE A 248 -18.90 37.67 -7.94
C ILE A 248 -18.44 36.55 -8.86
N SER A 249 -17.88 36.93 -10.00
CA SER A 249 -17.14 36.02 -10.86
C SER A 249 -15.90 35.52 -10.13
N PHE A 250 -15.91 34.26 -9.69
CA PHE A 250 -14.68 33.58 -9.32
C PHE A 250 -14.21 32.74 -10.51
N GLY A 251 -13.42 33.39 -11.37
CA GLY A 251 -12.44 32.68 -12.18
C GLY A 251 -11.44 32.03 -11.24
N SER A 252 -11.48 30.71 -11.15
CA SER A 252 -10.43 29.92 -10.52
C SER A 252 -9.48 29.48 -11.63
N THR A 253 -8.43 30.27 -11.77
CA THR A 253 -7.24 29.97 -12.54
C THR A 253 -6.64 28.64 -12.09
N LEU A 254 -6.49 27.72 -13.04
CA LEU A 254 -5.48 26.67 -12.95
C LEU A 254 -4.13 27.33 -12.67
N LEU A 255 -3.53 27.04 -11.53
CA LEU A 255 -2.11 27.27 -11.29
C LEU A 255 -1.32 26.07 -11.83
N PRO A 256 -0.46 26.26 -12.84
CA PRO A 256 0.66 25.37 -13.07
C PRO A 256 1.81 25.83 -12.15
N LEU A 257 2.09 25.08 -11.08
CA LEU A 257 3.45 25.03 -10.52
C LEU A 257 4.22 23.98 -11.34
N GLY A 258 5.40 24.20 -11.91
CA GLY A 258 6.24 25.38 -11.98
C GLY A 258 7.29 25.10 -13.06
N LEU A 259 7.41 26.06 -13.97
CA LEU A 259 8.36 26.11 -15.06
C LEU A 259 9.71 26.58 -14.50
N PHE A 260 10.79 25.80 -14.64
CA PHE A 260 12.15 26.31 -14.48
C PHE A 260 12.69 26.64 -15.88
N LEU A 261 12.72 27.93 -16.23
CA LEU A 261 13.23 28.44 -17.50
C LEU A 261 14.73 28.76 -17.44
N LEU A 262 15.45 28.16 -18.39
CA LEU A 262 16.52 28.69 -19.25
C LEU A 262 17.13 30.09 -18.99
N TRP A 263 18.48 30.17 -19.14
CA TRP A 263 19.16 31.07 -20.11
C TRP A 263 20.61 30.57 -20.37
N ARG A 264 20.99 30.05 -21.56
CA ARG A 264 21.44 30.67 -22.84
C ARG A 264 22.80 31.41 -22.77
N LYS A 265 23.80 30.94 -23.53
CA LYS A 265 24.54 31.77 -24.50
C LYS A 265 25.27 30.92 -25.55
N ARG A 266 25.08 31.32 -26.81
CA ARG A 266 25.66 30.80 -28.05
C ARG A 266 26.74 31.78 -28.52
N ASN A 267 27.74 31.24 -29.21
CA ASN A 267 28.66 31.81 -30.20
C ASN A 267 30.13 31.70 -29.77
N GLU A 268 30.94 31.00 -30.55
CA GLU A 268 31.89 31.63 -31.47
C GLU A 268 32.32 30.62 -32.55
N ASP A 269 32.26 31.09 -33.80
CA ASP A 269 32.81 30.44 -34.99
C ASP A 269 34.29 30.86 -35.16
N GLU A 270 35.00 30.11 -36.03
CA GLU A 270 36.25 30.44 -36.74
C GLU A 270 37.60 30.32 -35.99
N GLU A 271 38.32 29.23 -36.26
CA GLU A 271 39.52 29.21 -37.13
C GLU A 271 39.70 27.82 -37.79
#